data_AF-A0A4R2PD73-F1
#
_entry.id   AF-A0A4R2PD73-F1
#
_cell.length_a   1.000
_cell.length_b   1.000
_cell.length_c   1.000
_cell.angle_alpha   90.00
_cell.angle_beta   90.00
_cell.angle_gamma   90.00
#
_symmetry.space_group_name_H-M   'P 1'
#
loop_
_entity.id
_entity.type
_entity.pdbx_description
1 polymer ?
#
loop_
_entity_poly.entity_id
_entity_poly.type
_entity_poly.pdbx_seq_one_letter_code
_entity_poly.pdbx_strand_id
1 'polypeptide(L)'
;MMAVVDAAARVVFDECGRTIAFLVGTMIELPRTALPARRERGTGELFSIGINDLTKTTLGVSRDEASRFFGVYVEKDIYARDPFASLDVEGV
;
A
#
# COMPACT_ATOMS: atom_id res chain seq x y z
N MET A 1 -16.41 4.52 -4.34
CA MET A 1 -15.84 4.12 -3.03
C MET A 1 -16.31 5.06 -1.92
N MET A 2 -15.95 6.35 -1.96
CA MET A 2 -16.37 7.34 -0.94
C MET A 2 -17.89 7.38 -0.71
N ALA A 3 -18.68 7.48 -1.78
CA ALA A 3 -20.14 7.47 -1.70
C ALA A 3 -20.75 6.24 -0.99
N VAL A 4 -20.08 5.08 -1.05
CA VAL A 4 -20.54 3.86 -0.37
C VAL A 4 -20.26 3.97 1.13
N VAL A 5 -19.07 4.46 1.50
CA VAL A 5 -18.69 4.68 2.90
C VAL A 5 -19.57 5.75 3.53
N ASP A 6 -19.82 6.86 2.84
CA ASP A 6 -20.67 7.96 3.32
C ASP A 6 -22.11 7.52 3.55
N ALA A 7 -22.65 6.72 2.61
CA ALA A 7 -24.01 6.18 2.74
C ALA A 7 -24.11 5.24 3.96
N ALA A 8 -23.14 4.36 4.17
CA ALA A 8 -23.11 3.47 5.34
C ALA A 8 -22.93 4.26 6.65
N ALA A 9 -22.04 5.25 6.67
CA ALA A 9 -21.80 6.11 7.83
C ALA A 9 -23.07 6.86 8.24
N ARG A 10 -23.83 7.38 7.27
CA ARG A 10 -25.10 8.07 7.53
C ARG A 10 -26.13 7.17 8.20
N VAL A 11 -26.28 5.92 7.76
CA VAL A 11 -27.19 4.96 8.41
C VAL A 11 -26.82 4.76 9.88
N VAL A 12 -25.53 4.52 10.16
CA VAL A 12 -25.05 4.32 11.53
C VAL A 12 -25.20 5.57 12.39
N PHE A 13 -24.94 6.76 11.82
CA PHE A 13 -25.09 8.03 12.53
C PHE A 13 -26.54 8.32 12.91
N ASP A 14 -27.49 8.01 12.02
CA ASP A 14 -28.92 8.16 12.29
C ASP A 14 -29.37 7.20 13.41
N GLU A 15 -28.92 5.95 13.40
CA GLU A 15 -29.21 4.95 14.45
C GLU A 15 -28.60 5.33 15.81
N CYS A 16 -27.39 5.90 15.82
CA CYS A 16 -26.66 6.24 17.03
C CYS A 16 -26.96 7.66 17.56
N GLY A 17 -27.68 8.49 16.78
CA GLY A 17 -27.98 9.89 17.10
C GLY A 17 -26.75 10.79 17.24
N ARG A 18 -25.60 10.40 16.67
CA ARG A 18 -24.33 11.12 16.77
C ARG A 18 -23.49 10.93 15.51
N THR A 19 -22.72 11.97 15.16
CA THR A 19 -21.75 11.94 14.06
C THR A 19 -20.33 12.08 14.59
N ILE A 20 -19.36 11.55 13.83
CA ILE A 20 -17.93 11.77 14.05
C ILE A 20 -17.26 12.15 12.73
N ALA A 21 -16.18 12.93 12.81
CA ALA A 21 -15.32 13.17 11.66
C ALA A 21 -14.47 11.93 11.37
N PHE A 22 -14.35 11.55 10.10
CA PHE A 22 -13.50 10.46 9.64
C PHE A 22 -12.86 10.81 8.29
N LEU A 23 -11.76 10.15 7.98
CA LEU A 23 -11.08 10.27 6.69
C LEU A 23 -11.20 8.94 5.95
N VAL A 24 -11.39 9.01 4.63
CA VAL A 24 -11.34 7.85 3.75
C VAL A 24 -10.08 7.94 2.92
N GLY A 25 -9.24 6.93 3.04
CA GLY A 25 -7.98 6.81 2.31
C GLY A 25 -7.93 5.63 1.37
N THR A 26 -6.79 5.48 0.69
CA THR A 26 -6.47 4.30 -0.11
C THR A 26 -5.04 3.85 0.14
N MET A 27 -4.80 2.55 0.00
CA MET A 27 -3.46 1.98 0.10
C MET A 27 -2.77 2.04 -1.27
N ILE A 28 -1.54 2.55 -1.28
CA ILE A 28 -0.65 2.53 -2.44
C ILE A 28 0.28 1.33 -2.25
N GLU A 29 -0.10 0.21 -2.85
CA GLU A 29 0.57 -1.09 -2.68
C GLU A 29 0.85 -1.82 -4.00
N LEU A 30 0.49 -1.21 -5.13
CA LEU A 30 0.78 -1.72 -6.47
C LEU A 30 1.61 -0.70 -7.24
N PRO A 31 2.56 -1.10 -8.11
CA PRO A 31 3.41 -0.14 -8.81
C PRO A 31 2.58 0.80 -9.67
N ARG A 32 1.48 0.30 -10.24
CA ARG A 32 0.54 1.10 -11.05
C ARG A 32 -0.10 2.25 -10.27
N THR A 33 -0.36 2.09 -8.97
CA THR A 33 -0.98 3.13 -8.12
C THR A 33 0.04 4.17 -7.64
N ALA A 34 1.33 3.81 -7.59
CA ALA A 34 2.43 4.75 -7.34
C ALA A 34 2.72 5.65 -8.56
N LEU A 35 2.53 5.13 -9.79
CA LEU A 35 2.80 5.89 -11.01
C LEU A 35 1.86 7.10 -11.18
N PRO A 36 2.37 8.28 -11.57
CA PRO A 36 1.62 9.54 -11.61
C PRO A 36 0.61 9.64 -12.76
N ALA A 37 0.37 8.58 -13.53
CA ALA A 37 -0.50 8.60 -14.70
C ALA A 37 -1.98 8.77 -14.29
N ARG A 38 -2.38 10.05 -14.20
CA ARG A 38 -3.72 10.58 -13.96
C ARG A 38 -4.30 10.14 -12.62
N ARG A 39 -3.79 10.73 -11.54
CA ARG A 39 -4.53 10.76 -10.27
C ARG A 39 -5.82 11.53 -10.52
N GLU A 40 -6.94 10.84 -10.61
CA GLU A 40 -8.24 11.49 -10.42
C GLU A 40 -8.16 12.17 -9.06
N ARG A 41 -8.25 13.49 -9.06
CA ARG A 41 -7.97 14.38 -7.92
C ARG A 41 -8.98 14.23 -6.77
N GLY A 42 -9.72 13.11 -6.70
CA GLY A 42 -10.93 12.94 -5.91
C GLY A 42 -11.11 11.56 -5.27
N THR A 43 -10.08 10.71 -5.19
CA THR A 43 -10.21 9.38 -4.56
C THR A 43 -9.17 9.18 -3.46
N GLY A 44 -9.46 9.76 -2.28
CA GLY A 44 -8.73 9.51 -1.04
C GLY A 44 -8.14 10.79 -0.44
N GLU A 45 -8.55 11.08 0.79
CA GLU A 45 -8.00 12.19 1.60
C GLU A 45 -6.68 11.78 2.30
N LEU A 46 -6.36 10.48 2.26
CA LEU A 46 -5.19 9.88 2.90
C LEU A 46 -4.61 8.77 2.03
N PHE A 47 -3.29 8.72 1.91
CA PHE A 47 -2.57 7.58 1.34
C PHE A 47 -1.82 6.83 2.43
N SER A 48 -1.93 5.51 2.41
CA SER A 48 -1.10 4.61 3.21
C SER A 48 -0.23 3.79 2.26
N ILE A 49 1.08 3.70 2.50
CA ILE A 49 1.98 2.95 1.62
C ILE A 49 2.07 1.50 2.10
N GLY A 50 1.52 0.58 1.31
CA GLY A 50 1.55 -0.85 1.59
C GLY A 50 2.87 -1.48 1.14
N ILE A 51 3.95 -1.18 1.86
CA ILE A 51 5.31 -1.46 1.38
C ILE A 51 5.59 -2.95 1.15
N ASN A 52 4.93 -3.82 1.92
CA ASN A 52 5.04 -5.26 1.76
C ASN A 52 4.59 -5.71 0.36
N ASP A 53 3.38 -5.33 -0.05
CA ASP A 53 2.85 -5.76 -1.35
C ASP A 53 3.43 -4.92 -2.49
N LEU A 54 3.81 -3.67 -2.23
CA LEU A 54 4.54 -2.86 -3.20
C LEU A 54 5.91 -3.47 -3.53
N THR A 55 6.68 -3.92 -2.54
CA THR A 55 7.95 -4.64 -2.75
C THR A 55 7.72 -5.94 -3.52
N LYS A 56 6.71 -6.75 -3.13
CA LYS A 56 6.41 -8.01 -3.84
C LYS A 56 6.14 -7.79 -5.33
N THR A 57 5.29 -6.82 -5.62
CA THR A 57 4.80 -6.57 -6.98
C THR A 57 5.78 -5.79 -7.85
N THR A 58 6.64 -4.98 -7.24
CA THR A 58 7.74 -4.29 -7.94
C THR A 58 8.85 -5.26 -8.31
N LEU A 59 9.25 -6.14 -7.38
CA LEU A 59 10.32 -7.12 -7.61
C LEU A 59 9.83 -8.39 -8.33
N GLY A 60 8.52 -8.61 -8.39
CA GLY A 60 7.94 -9.83 -8.96
C GLY A 60 8.22 -11.09 -8.12
N VAL A 61 8.36 -10.93 -6.80
CA VAL A 61 8.76 -11.99 -5.87
C VAL A 61 7.77 -12.10 -4.72
N SER A 62 7.36 -13.32 -4.38
CA SER A 62 6.60 -13.54 -3.15
C SER A 62 7.51 -13.47 -1.92
N ARG A 63 7.02 -12.89 -0.83
CA ARG A 63 7.78 -12.77 0.42
C ARG A 63 8.17 -14.13 1.00
N ASP A 64 7.31 -15.13 0.86
CA ASP A 64 7.55 -16.47 1.39
C ASP A 64 8.70 -17.17 0.65
N GLU A 65 8.80 -16.96 -0.67
CA GLU A 65 9.90 -17.49 -1.48
C GLU A 65 11.19 -16.68 -1.31
N ALA A 66 11.08 -15.37 -1.11
CA ALA A 66 12.22 -14.46 -0.93
C ALA A 66 13.20 -14.96 0.15
N SER A 67 12.66 -15.43 1.27
CA SER A 67 13.43 -15.97 2.39
C SER A 67 14.39 -17.12 2.01
N ARG A 68 14.13 -17.83 0.91
CA ARG A 68 14.91 -18.98 0.46
C ARG A 68 16.15 -18.59 -0.35
N PHE A 69 16.18 -17.39 -0.93
CA PHE A 69 17.23 -17.03 -1.88
C PHE A 69 17.82 -15.62 -1.70
N PHE A 70 17.15 -14.69 -1.02
CA PHE A 70 17.68 -13.33 -0.86
C PHE A 70 18.98 -13.29 -0.05
N GLY A 71 19.19 -14.22 0.89
CA GLY A 71 20.48 -14.36 1.57
C GLY A 71 21.64 -14.54 0.59
N VAL A 72 21.47 -15.42 -0.41
CA VAL A 72 22.47 -15.65 -1.46
C VAL A 72 22.66 -14.41 -2.34
N TYR A 73 21.60 -13.63 -2.57
CA TYR A 73 21.70 -12.40 -3.38
C TYR A 73 22.47 -11.30 -2.65
N VAL A 74 22.32 -11.22 -1.32
CA VAL A 74 23.09 -10.33 -0.47
C VAL A 74 24.56 -10.78 -0.39
N GLU A 75 24.82 -12.07 -0.18
CA GLU A 75 26.19 -12.62 -0.18
C GLU A 75 26.94 -12.41 -1.49
N LYS A 76 26.21 -12.32 -2.61
CA LYS A 76 26.76 -12.08 -3.96
C LYS A 76 26.77 -10.61 -4.37
N ASP A 77 26.48 -9.69 -3.45
CA ASP A 77 26.40 -8.24 -3.70
C ASP A 77 25.42 -7.85 -4.83
N ILE A 78 24.40 -8.69 -5.10
CA ILE A 78 23.32 -8.37 -6.05
C ILE A 78 22.36 -7.35 -5.41
N TYR A 79 22.10 -7.50 -4.11
CA TYR A 79 21.38 -6.54 -3.29
C TYR A 79 22.19 -6.20 -2.05
N ALA A 80 22.16 -4.94 -1.61
CA ALA A 80 22.84 -4.54 -0.38
C ALA A 80 22.21 -5.14 0.88
N ARG A 81 20.89 -5.42 0.85
CA ARG A 81 20.09 -5.96 1.95
C ARG A 81 18.81 -6.58 1.41
N ASP A 82 18.18 -7.42 2.22
CA ASP A 82 16.87 -7.98 1.92
C ASP A 82 15.80 -6.85 1.85
N PRO A 83 15.16 -6.63 0.69
CA PRO A 83 14.17 -5.58 0.48
C PRO A 83 12.86 -5.80 1.27
N PHE A 84 12.62 -7.00 1.81
CA PHE A 84 11.49 -7.30 2.69
C PHE A 84 11.80 -7.00 4.16
N ALA A 85 13.07 -6.92 4.55
CA ALA A 85 13.51 -6.53 5.88
C ALA A 85 13.82 -5.03 5.98
N SER A 86 14.23 -4.40 4.87
CA SER A 86 14.53 -2.98 4.80
C SER A 86 14.14 -2.42 3.43
N LEU A 87 13.55 -1.23 3.39
CA LEU A 87 13.11 -0.61 2.15
C LEU A 87 14.25 -0.48 1.13
N ASP A 88 14.00 -0.95 -0.08
CA ASP A 88 14.79 -0.65 -1.28
C ASP A 88 14.37 0.71 -1.83
N VAL A 89 15.05 1.77 -1.40
CA VAL A 89 14.69 3.17 -1.71
C VAL A 89 14.85 3.51 -3.20
N GLU A 90 15.73 2.81 -3.91
CA GLU A 90 16.00 3.07 -5.34
C GLU A 90 15.03 2.28 -6.23
N GLY A 91 14.65 1.07 -5.81
CA GLY A 91 13.78 0.18 -6.56
C GLY A 91 12.29 0.31 -6.24
N VAL A 92 11.90 0.74 -5.03
CA VAL A 92 10.53 0.71 -4.49
C VAL A 92 10.17 2.00 -3.75
#